data_AF-A0A178ZI03-F1
#
_entry.id   AF-A0A178ZI03-F1
#
_cell.length_a   1.000
_cell.length_b   1.000
_cell.length_c   1.000
_cell.angle_alpha   90.00
_cell.angle_beta   90.00
_cell.angle_gamma   90.00
#
_symmetry.space_group_name_H-M   'P 1'
#
loop_
_entity.id
_entity.type
_entity.pdbx_description
1 polymer ?
#
loop_
_entity_poly.entity_id
_entity_poly.type
_entity_poly.pdbx_seq_one_letter_code
_entity_poly.pdbx_strand_id
1 'polypeptide(L)'
;MATTEPILTEPNSFLPIDTNLAGNTFSDPLQDDGEHGLDLSSRDSKAHAQVAVTDISSGQSSTEENGLSPLDSEPPPVVESPISETADLNPLAKFPPTRQDSACYLDENAATAPVIDDIRNEDGAAAANEVVPESRAPNVSALIIDLGDVLCNWTAPEALPISPAMLHRLLKTRFWHEYDSGVITQEECYNRLATQYGLLLSDVAEAFKQAAQSLSPDQEVFGMIRDLKETYRGSLKIYLMSNIPLPEWKALEGDTRYDWTLFDGFFISAQVGMCKPELGFFRHVLSSINKKPKDVIFVDDNAENILAARSLGIRCLRYKDAAGVRRFFHHVFDDGVDRGRQWLQRNAKNMWCETPEGREVRDNFAQLFLYEAAGDLNLVSLTFYERTWNYYIEKPIDTVEKHPDDIDTTSLAMILLPHDLEKAHSILDEVLLYTNRDGIILTYFDNKRPRIDPAVCVNALRFFYKYGRDDVPALQPTKAWVSDVLFYRAYLDGTYYYPSGDVFLYLFSRLLSANPQSDIYRSTSALLRERLQERIGSPGDAVELAMRVIASLDMGLKNDIDLRKLELLQEEDGGWPIGWLCQTGKISLKIGSRGVATALAVKAIEMAQKRA
;
A
#
# COMPACT_ATOMS: atom_id res chain seq x y z
N MET A 1 15.48 68.99 -15.53
CA MET A 1 15.15 69.51 -16.89
C MET A 1 14.29 68.44 -17.54
N ALA A 2 12.97 68.60 -17.47
CA ALA A 2 12.14 69.08 -18.58
C ALA A 2 11.66 67.87 -19.41
N THR A 3 10.44 67.36 -19.17
CA THR A 3 9.23 67.54 -20.02
C THR A 3 9.32 66.69 -21.30
N THR A 4 8.34 65.92 -21.79
CA THR A 4 6.92 66.23 -22.04
C THR A 4 6.28 65.00 -22.72
N GLU A 5 5.05 64.62 -22.37
CA GLU A 5 4.06 64.03 -23.31
C GLU A 5 3.65 65.11 -24.37
N PRO A 6 2.81 64.94 -25.44
CA PRO A 6 1.68 63.98 -25.58
C PRO A 6 1.19 63.65 -27.04
N ILE A 7 -0.03 63.09 -27.14
CA ILE A 7 -1.09 63.28 -28.17
C ILE A 7 -1.28 62.27 -29.35
N LEU A 8 -2.46 61.61 -29.30
CA LEU A 8 -3.51 61.29 -30.30
C LEU A 8 -3.19 60.74 -31.71
N THR A 9 -3.87 59.66 -32.15
CA THR A 9 -5.00 59.68 -33.13
C THR A 9 -5.35 58.28 -33.68
N GLU A 10 -6.62 57.88 -33.60
CA GLU A 10 -7.30 57.03 -34.60
C GLU A 10 -7.97 57.96 -35.65
N PRO A 11 -8.45 57.57 -36.87
CA PRO A 11 -9.23 56.36 -37.21
C PRO A 11 -9.15 55.84 -38.69
N ASN A 12 -10.13 55.01 -39.10
CA ASN A 12 -10.61 54.60 -40.45
C ASN A 12 -10.25 53.15 -40.87
N SER A 13 -11.16 52.18 -40.87
CA SER A 13 -12.42 51.98 -41.65
C SER A 13 -12.22 51.32 -43.02
N PHE A 14 -12.70 50.09 -43.20
CA PHE A 14 -13.36 49.61 -44.44
C PHE A 14 -14.31 48.44 -44.11
N LEU A 15 -15.61 48.69 -44.31
CA LEU A 15 -16.75 47.77 -44.51
C LEU A 15 -16.79 47.33 -46.01
N PRO A 16 -17.83 46.65 -46.57
CA PRO A 16 -18.94 45.82 -46.03
C PRO A 16 -19.15 44.49 -46.82
N ILE A 17 -20.13 43.66 -46.45
CA ILE A 17 -21.35 43.38 -47.25
C ILE A 17 -22.32 42.46 -46.48
N ASP A 18 -23.58 42.89 -46.54
CA ASP A 18 -24.87 42.36 -46.07
C ASP A 18 -25.19 40.88 -46.35
N THR A 19 -26.01 40.26 -45.48
CA THR A 19 -27.45 40.11 -45.80
C THR A 19 -28.30 39.62 -44.62
N ASN A 20 -29.43 40.32 -44.49
CA ASN A 20 -30.56 40.16 -43.58
C ASN A 20 -31.33 38.85 -43.75
N LEU A 21 -32.02 38.44 -42.66
CA LEU A 21 -33.48 38.27 -42.55
C LEU A 21 -33.80 37.77 -41.11
N ALA A 22 -34.22 38.66 -40.20
CA ALA A 22 -35.63 38.98 -39.86
C ALA A 22 -36.38 37.79 -39.18
N GLY A 23 -37.04 37.91 -38.02
CA GLY A 23 -37.27 39.03 -37.11
C GLY A 23 -38.24 38.64 -35.98
N ASN A 24 -38.05 39.28 -34.82
CA ASN A 24 -39.03 39.84 -33.87
C ASN A 24 -40.18 38.96 -33.29
N THR A 25 -40.18 38.62 -31.99
CA THR A 25 -40.53 39.39 -30.77
C THR A 25 -42.02 39.70 -30.60
N PHE A 26 -42.63 39.38 -29.44
CA PHE A 26 -43.09 40.35 -28.42
C PHE A 26 -43.89 39.69 -27.25
N SER A 27 -43.42 39.97 -26.02
CA SER A 27 -44.10 40.39 -24.76
C SER A 27 -45.33 39.67 -24.12
N ASP A 28 -45.12 39.35 -22.83
CA ASP A 28 -45.98 39.34 -21.59
C ASP A 28 -47.01 40.50 -21.43
N PRO A 29 -47.81 40.62 -20.33
CA PRO A 29 -48.29 39.70 -19.25
C PRO A 29 -49.81 39.88 -18.84
N LEU A 30 -50.28 39.25 -17.75
CA LEU A 30 -51.31 39.66 -16.71
C LEU A 30 -52.19 38.47 -16.22
N GLN A 31 -52.11 38.07 -14.93
CA GLN A 31 -52.96 38.39 -13.73
C GLN A 31 -54.28 37.59 -13.51
N ASP A 32 -54.43 37.12 -12.23
CA ASP A 32 -55.64 36.79 -11.43
C ASP A 32 -56.51 35.57 -11.82
N ASP A 33 -57.15 34.80 -10.92
CA ASP A 33 -57.61 35.01 -9.54
C ASP A 33 -58.03 33.64 -8.91
N GLY A 34 -57.96 33.52 -7.57
CA GLY A 34 -58.81 32.70 -6.65
C GLY A 34 -59.03 31.19 -6.89
N GLU A 35 -59.50 30.35 -5.96
CA GLU A 35 -59.81 30.37 -4.53
C GLU A 35 -60.29 28.92 -4.20
N HIS A 36 -60.10 28.45 -2.95
CA HIS A 36 -60.77 27.27 -2.33
C HIS A 36 -60.52 25.86 -2.91
N GLY A 37 -60.37 24.76 -2.18
CA GLY A 37 -60.54 24.43 -0.77
C GLY A 37 -60.72 22.90 -0.64
N LEU A 38 -60.46 22.37 0.56
CA LEU A 38 -60.92 21.08 1.09
C LEU A 38 -60.21 19.77 0.64
N ASP A 39 -59.30 19.34 1.50
CA ASP A 39 -59.31 18.07 2.23
C ASP A 39 -60.28 16.98 1.74
N LEU A 40 -59.75 15.78 1.45
CA LEU A 40 -60.33 14.49 1.85
C LEU A 40 -59.40 13.33 1.48
N SER A 41 -58.98 12.61 2.52
CA SER A 41 -58.36 11.30 2.49
C SER A 41 -59.27 10.22 1.87
N SER A 42 -58.70 9.27 1.11
CA SER A 42 -59.11 7.86 1.20
C SER A 42 -58.08 6.91 0.61
N ARG A 43 -57.72 5.91 1.43
CA ARG A 43 -56.90 4.74 1.13
C ARG A 43 -57.62 3.74 0.21
N ASP A 44 -56.78 2.85 -0.32
CA ASP A 44 -56.93 1.39 -0.50
C ASP A 44 -56.87 0.90 -1.95
N SER A 45 -55.85 0.14 -2.39
CA SER A 45 -55.20 -1.11 -1.91
C SER A 45 -55.79 -2.37 -2.57
N LYS A 46 -54.87 -3.28 -2.95
CA LYS A 46 -54.97 -4.74 -3.27
C LYS A 46 -54.75 -5.10 -4.74
N ALA A 47 -54.16 -6.23 -5.14
CA ALA A 47 -53.21 -7.25 -4.64
C ALA A 47 -53.44 -8.53 -5.50
N HIS A 48 -52.42 -9.41 -5.61
CA HIS A 48 -52.46 -10.83 -6.06
C HIS A 48 -52.56 -11.11 -7.57
N ALA A 49 -52.08 -12.23 -8.15
CA ALA A 49 -51.18 -13.36 -7.82
C ALA A 49 -50.93 -14.11 -9.17
N GLN A 50 -49.71 -14.53 -9.51
CA GLN A 50 -49.18 -15.90 -9.56
C GLN A 50 -49.95 -16.97 -10.38
N VAL A 51 -49.24 -17.70 -11.26
CA VAL A 51 -49.17 -19.18 -11.45
C VAL A 51 -48.82 -19.57 -12.91
N ALA A 52 -47.96 -20.57 -13.07
CA ALA A 52 -47.48 -21.21 -14.30
C ALA A 52 -48.07 -22.62 -14.48
N VAL A 53 -48.19 -23.14 -15.72
CA VAL A 53 -48.23 -24.60 -16.06
C VAL A 53 -47.84 -24.87 -17.54
N THR A 54 -46.74 -25.64 -17.70
CA THR A 54 -46.28 -26.70 -18.65
C THR A 54 -46.65 -26.84 -20.15
N ASP A 55 -45.58 -27.13 -20.92
CA ASP A 55 -45.31 -28.17 -21.96
C ASP A 55 -46.24 -28.46 -23.16
N ILE A 56 -45.63 -28.62 -24.36
CA ILE A 56 -45.58 -29.88 -25.16
C ILE A 56 -45.00 -29.64 -26.59
N SER A 57 -44.12 -30.57 -26.99
CA SER A 57 -43.85 -31.14 -28.33
C SER A 57 -42.66 -30.69 -29.20
N SER A 58 -41.91 -31.74 -29.52
CA SER A 58 -40.90 -32.03 -30.51
C SER A 58 -41.36 -31.94 -31.98
N GLY A 59 -40.41 -31.70 -32.89
CA GLY A 59 -40.54 -32.03 -34.32
C GLY A 59 -39.20 -31.95 -35.07
N GLN A 60 -38.78 -33.10 -35.62
CA GLN A 60 -37.56 -33.34 -36.41
C GLN A 60 -37.69 -32.92 -37.89
N SER A 61 -36.54 -33.03 -38.60
CA SER A 61 -36.40 -33.36 -40.05
C SER A 61 -36.49 -32.15 -41.00
N SER A 62 -35.69 -31.95 -42.07
CA SER A 62 -34.61 -32.68 -42.76
C SER A 62 -34.24 -31.86 -44.03
N THR A 63 -33.01 -32.00 -44.55
CA THR A 63 -32.60 -32.01 -46.00
C THR A 63 -33.02 -30.82 -46.91
N GLU A 64 -32.28 -30.27 -47.87
CA GLU A 64 -31.12 -30.67 -48.66
C GLU A 64 -30.66 -29.46 -49.51
N GLU A 65 -29.36 -29.44 -49.79
CA GLU A 65 -28.56 -28.91 -50.91
C GLU A 65 -28.98 -27.79 -51.90
N ASN A 66 -27.91 -27.06 -52.29
CA ASN A 66 -27.57 -26.28 -53.49
C ASN A 66 -27.17 -24.86 -53.10
N GLY A 67 -25.98 -24.30 -53.35
CA GLY A 67 -24.90 -24.61 -54.29
C GLY A 67 -24.35 -23.26 -54.78
N LEU A 68 -23.02 -23.17 -54.99
CA LEU A 68 -22.23 -22.08 -55.62
C LEU A 68 -21.56 -21.04 -54.69
N SER A 69 -20.24 -21.16 -54.57
CA SER A 69 -19.26 -20.07 -54.31
C SER A 69 -19.16 -19.15 -55.56
N PRO A 70 -18.52 -17.94 -55.54
CA PRO A 70 -17.09 -17.80 -55.23
C PRO A 70 -16.58 -16.44 -54.67
N LEU A 71 -15.27 -16.43 -54.35
CA LEU A 71 -14.30 -15.33 -54.35
C LEU A 71 -14.00 -14.53 -53.06
N ASP A 72 -12.75 -14.69 -52.65
CA ASP A 72 -11.92 -13.89 -51.74
C ASP A 72 -11.72 -12.44 -52.23
N SER A 73 -11.51 -11.53 -51.27
CA SER A 73 -10.66 -10.34 -51.45
C SER A 73 -10.08 -9.87 -50.11
N GLU A 74 -8.76 -9.73 -50.08
CA GLU A 74 -7.91 -9.24 -48.98
C GLU A 74 -8.15 -7.76 -48.62
N PRO A 75 -7.76 -7.30 -47.41
CA PRO A 75 -7.65 -5.87 -47.09
C PRO A 75 -6.25 -5.27 -47.36
N PRO A 76 -6.14 -3.94 -47.58
CA PRO A 76 -4.99 -3.28 -48.20
C PRO A 76 -3.85 -2.85 -47.22
N PRO A 77 -2.67 -2.45 -47.74
CA PRO A 77 -1.44 -2.26 -46.95
C PRO A 77 -1.29 -0.85 -46.37
N VAL A 78 -0.56 -0.73 -45.27
CA VAL A 78 -0.16 0.56 -44.66
C VAL A 78 1.29 0.88 -45.03
N VAL A 79 1.46 2.16 -45.38
CA VAL A 79 2.59 2.83 -46.03
C VAL A 79 3.76 3.10 -45.07
N GLU A 80 4.99 2.82 -45.52
CA GLU A 80 6.25 3.28 -44.92
C GLU A 80 6.65 4.69 -45.39
N SER A 81 7.34 5.45 -44.52
CA SER A 81 8.43 6.40 -44.84
C SER A 81 8.94 7.10 -43.56
N PRO A 82 10.15 7.69 -43.51
CA PRO A 82 11.45 7.12 -43.84
C PRO A 82 12.52 7.35 -42.73
N ILE A 83 13.67 6.71 -42.94
CA ILE A 83 14.88 6.68 -42.11
C ILE A 83 15.60 8.05 -42.07
N SER A 84 16.16 8.40 -40.91
CA SER A 84 17.23 9.39 -40.73
C SER A 84 18.40 8.72 -40.02
N GLU A 85 19.52 8.58 -40.73
CA GLU A 85 20.82 8.13 -40.21
C GLU A 85 21.47 9.22 -39.36
N THR A 86 21.94 8.87 -38.15
CA THR A 86 23.23 9.33 -37.63
C THR A 86 23.82 8.26 -36.72
N ALA A 87 25.08 7.93 -37.01
CA ALA A 87 25.89 6.90 -36.38
C ALA A 87 26.22 7.17 -34.92
N ASP A 88 26.37 6.09 -34.13
CA ASP A 88 27.45 6.01 -33.15
C ASP A 88 27.87 4.56 -32.89
N LEU A 89 29.17 4.31 -33.03
CA LEU A 89 29.85 3.04 -32.80
C LEU A 89 30.21 2.92 -31.31
N ASN A 90 29.87 1.80 -30.66
CA ASN A 90 30.64 1.34 -29.50
C ASN A 90 30.65 -0.20 -29.41
N PRO A 91 31.82 -0.87 -29.47
CA PRO A 91 31.94 -2.31 -29.38
C PRO A 91 32.15 -2.72 -27.92
N LEU A 92 31.33 -3.62 -27.39
CA LEU A 92 31.65 -4.59 -26.31
C LEU A 92 30.37 -5.34 -25.92
N ALA A 93 29.99 -6.32 -26.76
CA ALA A 93 29.09 -7.37 -26.31
C ALA A 93 29.85 -8.24 -25.30
N LYS A 94 29.58 -8.05 -24.00
CA LYS A 94 30.01 -8.99 -22.97
C LYS A 94 29.20 -10.27 -23.16
N PHE A 95 29.90 -11.37 -23.42
CA PHE A 95 29.31 -12.71 -23.35
C PHE A 95 28.73 -12.96 -21.96
N PRO A 96 27.64 -13.74 -21.82
CA PRO A 96 27.13 -14.14 -20.51
C PRO A 96 28.24 -14.90 -19.75
N PRO A 97 28.44 -14.64 -18.44
CA PRO A 97 29.51 -15.29 -17.69
C PRO A 97 29.28 -16.80 -17.63
N THR A 98 30.32 -17.57 -17.89
CA THR A 98 30.27 -19.02 -17.74
C THR A 98 30.63 -19.42 -16.31
N ARG A 99 30.17 -20.60 -15.88
CA ARG A 99 30.31 -21.13 -14.50
C ARG A 99 31.75 -21.15 -13.97
N GLN A 100 32.76 -21.05 -14.85
CA GLN A 100 34.18 -21.03 -14.50
C GLN A 100 34.70 -19.64 -14.10
N ASP A 101 34.07 -18.54 -14.53
CA ASP A 101 34.58 -17.19 -14.31
C ASP A 101 34.32 -16.66 -12.88
N SER A 102 33.39 -17.27 -12.14
CA SER A 102 33.04 -16.84 -10.77
C SER A 102 33.72 -17.65 -9.65
N ALA A 103 34.56 -18.64 -9.99
CA ALA A 103 35.25 -19.48 -9.00
C ALA A 103 36.56 -18.87 -8.46
N CYS A 104 36.92 -17.64 -8.85
CA CYS A 104 38.16 -16.97 -8.44
C CYS A 104 37.90 -15.71 -7.61
N TYR A 105 37.24 -15.87 -6.46
CA TYR A 105 37.39 -14.95 -5.32
C TYR A 105 37.35 -15.79 -4.04
N LEU A 106 38.46 -16.45 -3.74
CA LEU A 106 38.75 -16.90 -2.39
C LEU A 106 39.20 -15.65 -1.63
N ASP A 107 38.31 -15.11 -0.80
CA ASP A 107 38.65 -14.07 0.16
C ASP A 107 39.35 -14.74 1.35
N GLU A 108 40.69 -14.65 1.37
CA GLU A 108 41.52 -15.00 2.52
C GLU A 108 41.35 -13.95 3.63
N ASN A 109 40.17 -13.86 4.25
CA ASN A 109 39.94 -13.14 5.51
C ASN A 109 38.63 -13.53 6.24
N ALA A 110 38.17 -14.77 6.09
CA ALA A 110 37.12 -15.32 6.95
C ALA A 110 37.75 -16.07 8.14
N ALA A 111 38.30 -15.34 9.10
CA ALA A 111 38.67 -15.89 10.40
C ALA A 111 37.86 -15.21 11.51
N THR A 112 37.33 -16.03 12.41
CA THR A 112 36.57 -15.72 13.64
C THR A 112 35.08 -15.42 13.49
N ALA A 113 34.30 -16.51 13.32
CA ALA A 113 32.97 -16.58 13.92
C ALA A 113 33.11 -16.92 15.41
N PRO A 114 32.29 -16.34 16.33
CA PRO A 114 32.39 -16.64 17.74
C PRO A 114 31.88 -18.06 18.02
N VAL A 115 32.69 -18.82 18.76
CA VAL A 115 32.36 -20.13 19.33
C VAL A 115 31.28 -19.91 20.39
N ILE A 116 30.12 -20.55 20.21
CA ILE A 116 29.13 -20.73 21.27
C ILE A 116 29.49 -22.05 21.94
N ASP A 117 30.06 -21.95 23.14
CA ASP A 117 30.37 -23.12 23.97
C ASP A 117 29.09 -23.75 24.52
N ASP A 118 29.08 -25.08 24.48
CA ASP A 118 28.14 -25.99 25.15
C ASP A 118 28.03 -25.67 26.65
N ILE A 119 26.81 -25.50 27.15
CA ILE A 119 26.51 -25.69 28.58
C ILE A 119 25.49 -26.81 28.71
N ARG A 120 25.96 -27.91 29.30
CA ARG A 120 25.18 -29.05 29.78
C ARG A 120 24.27 -28.64 30.94
N ASN A 121 23.11 -29.31 30.99
CA ASN A 121 22.12 -29.38 32.08
C ASN A 121 22.72 -29.33 33.50
N GLU A 122 22.14 -28.49 34.36
CA GLU A 122 21.80 -28.84 35.75
C GLU A 122 20.48 -28.16 36.16
N ASP A 123 19.68 -28.90 36.91
CA ASP A 123 18.35 -28.56 37.43
C ASP A 123 18.34 -27.36 38.38
N GLY A 124 17.28 -26.54 38.32
CA GLY A 124 17.03 -25.51 39.33
C GLY A 124 15.88 -24.57 38.96
N ALA A 125 14.69 -24.83 39.50
CA ALA A 125 13.54 -23.94 39.43
C ALA A 125 13.87 -22.56 40.05
N ALA A 126 13.79 -21.49 39.28
CA ALA A 126 13.79 -20.12 39.78
C ALA A 126 12.90 -19.23 38.90
N ALA A 127 12.05 -18.44 39.59
CA ALA A 127 10.94 -17.69 39.05
C ALA A 127 11.32 -16.69 37.94
N ALA A 128 10.48 -16.65 36.91
CA ALA A 128 10.53 -15.66 35.84
C ALA A 128 10.22 -14.27 36.40
N ASN A 129 11.23 -13.39 36.41
CA ASN A 129 11.00 -11.95 36.37
C ASN A 129 10.89 -11.56 34.90
N GLU A 130 9.67 -11.29 34.45
CA GLU A 130 9.41 -10.63 33.17
C GLU A 130 10.06 -9.24 33.18
N VAL A 131 11.18 -9.12 32.47
CA VAL A 131 11.68 -7.80 32.05
C VAL A 131 10.82 -7.41 30.85
N VAL A 132 9.79 -6.60 31.11
CA VAL A 132 9.02 -5.91 30.07
C VAL A 132 10.03 -5.07 29.26
N PRO A 133 10.15 -5.26 27.94
CA PRO A 133 10.99 -4.39 27.12
C PRO A 133 10.46 -2.96 27.25
N GLU A 134 11.33 -2.01 27.63
CA GLU A 134 10.99 -0.59 27.58
C GLU A 134 10.47 -0.27 26.17
N SER A 135 9.21 0.14 26.10
CA SER A 135 8.58 0.49 24.83
C SER A 135 9.43 1.57 24.16
N ARG A 136 9.73 1.35 22.87
CA ARG A 136 10.51 2.28 22.06
C ARG A 136 9.62 3.48 21.74
N ALA A 137 9.32 4.29 22.76
CA ALA A 137 8.47 5.45 22.63
C ALA A 137 8.99 6.31 21.47
N PRO A 138 8.12 6.81 20.59
CA PRO A 138 8.54 7.63 19.48
C PRO A 138 9.33 8.81 20.02
N ASN A 139 10.41 9.18 19.35
CA ASN A 139 11.17 10.39 19.68
C ASN A 139 10.41 11.66 19.24
N VAL A 140 9.08 11.66 19.33
CA VAL A 140 8.18 12.74 18.97
C VAL A 140 7.49 13.20 20.24
N SER A 141 7.60 14.49 20.53
CA SER A 141 7.02 15.08 21.74
C SER A 141 6.14 16.30 21.46
N ALA A 142 5.99 16.68 20.18
CA ALA A 142 5.02 17.68 19.77
C ALA A 142 4.33 17.34 18.44
N LEU A 143 3.04 17.66 18.37
CA LEU A 143 2.20 17.59 17.18
C LEU A 143 1.67 19.00 16.90
N ILE A 144 1.90 19.51 15.69
CA ILE A 144 1.39 20.79 15.21
C ILE A 144 0.39 20.51 14.10
N ILE A 145 -0.80 21.07 14.20
CA ILE A 145 -1.92 20.79 13.29
C ILE A 145 -2.43 22.10 12.71
N ASP A 146 -2.75 22.12 11.42
CA ASP A 146 -3.48 23.21 10.79
C ASP A 146 -4.97 23.24 11.19
N LEU A 147 -5.62 24.37 10.94
CA LEU A 147 -7.05 24.59 11.19
C LEU A 147 -7.90 24.34 9.94
N GLY A 148 -7.68 25.11 8.88
CA GLY A 148 -8.50 25.07 7.66
C GLY A 148 -8.31 23.75 6.91
N ASP A 149 -9.41 23.14 6.46
CA ASP A 149 -9.42 21.88 5.70
C ASP A 149 -8.72 20.68 6.40
N VAL A 150 -8.40 20.82 7.70
CA VAL A 150 -7.86 19.76 8.56
C VAL A 150 -8.72 19.56 9.80
N LEU A 151 -8.98 20.63 10.57
CA LEU A 151 -9.86 20.62 11.76
C LEU A 151 -11.22 21.23 11.48
N CYS A 152 -11.31 22.07 10.46
CA CYS A 152 -12.51 22.78 10.07
C CYS A 152 -12.88 22.41 8.64
N ASN A 153 -14.10 21.92 8.47
CA ASN A 153 -14.71 21.71 7.17
C ASN A 153 -15.64 22.88 6.86
N TRP A 154 -15.68 23.26 5.60
CA TRP A 154 -16.61 24.26 5.08
C TRP A 154 -17.54 23.64 4.05
N THR A 155 -18.83 23.97 4.15
CA THR A 155 -19.83 23.63 3.11
C THR A 155 -20.17 24.89 2.33
N ALA A 156 -19.97 24.87 1.02
CA ALA A 156 -20.34 25.99 0.15
C ALA A 156 -21.83 26.34 0.31
N PRO A 157 -22.17 27.57 0.73
CA PRO A 157 -23.55 28.02 0.82
C PRO A 157 -24.25 27.98 -0.55
N GLU A 158 -25.56 27.67 -0.58
CA GLU A 158 -26.34 27.51 -1.81
C GLU A 158 -26.35 28.77 -2.69
N ALA A 159 -26.24 29.95 -2.09
CA ALA A 159 -26.26 31.23 -2.78
C ALA A 159 -25.19 32.18 -2.24
N LEU A 160 -23.95 32.00 -2.68
CA LEU A 160 -22.90 33.01 -2.45
C LEU A 160 -23.04 34.17 -3.44
N PRO A 161 -22.89 35.43 -2.99
CA PRO A 161 -22.90 36.59 -3.87
C PRO A 161 -21.67 36.64 -4.80
N ILE A 162 -20.63 35.86 -4.49
CA ILE A 162 -19.43 35.66 -5.30
C ILE A 162 -19.26 34.16 -5.54
N SER A 163 -18.91 33.75 -6.75
CA SER A 163 -18.72 32.33 -7.06
C SER A 163 -17.62 31.68 -6.18
N PRO A 164 -17.74 30.40 -5.80
CA PRO A 164 -16.72 29.70 -5.01
C PRO A 164 -15.31 29.79 -5.61
N ALA A 165 -15.20 29.74 -6.95
CA ALA A 165 -13.93 29.88 -7.66
C ALA A 165 -13.30 31.26 -7.49
N MET A 166 -14.12 32.32 -7.45
CA MET A 166 -13.64 33.68 -7.17
C MET A 166 -13.27 33.83 -5.70
N LEU A 167 -14.07 33.32 -4.77
CA LEU A 167 -13.74 33.34 -3.32
C LEU A 167 -12.37 32.70 -3.06
N HIS A 168 -12.14 31.51 -3.62
CA HIS A 168 -10.85 30.81 -3.55
C HIS A 168 -9.71 31.58 -4.23
N ARG A 169 -9.99 32.36 -5.28
CA ARG A 169 -9.00 33.27 -5.89
C ARG A 169 -8.64 34.42 -4.95
N LEU A 170 -9.62 35.03 -4.28
CA LEU A 170 -9.39 36.13 -3.33
C LEU A 170 -8.47 35.70 -2.18
N LEU A 171 -8.67 34.49 -1.64
CA LEU A 171 -7.84 33.89 -0.58
C LEU A 171 -6.36 33.75 -0.96
N LYS A 172 -6.03 33.67 -2.26
CA LYS A 172 -4.65 33.49 -2.76
C LYS A 172 -3.96 34.80 -3.12
N THR A 173 -4.58 35.93 -2.81
CA THR A 173 -4.02 37.24 -3.15
C THR A 173 -3.01 37.70 -2.10
N ARG A 174 -2.14 38.63 -2.52
CA ARG A 174 -1.27 39.36 -1.58
C ARG A 174 -2.06 40.08 -0.49
N PHE A 175 -3.22 40.65 -0.81
CA PHE A 175 -4.03 41.38 0.17
C PHE A 175 -4.59 40.45 1.24
N TRP A 176 -5.02 39.24 0.85
CA TRP A 176 -5.43 38.24 1.82
C TRP A 176 -4.25 37.79 2.69
N HIS A 177 -3.08 37.56 2.11
CA HIS A 177 -1.87 37.26 2.89
C HIS A 177 -1.49 38.37 3.90
N GLU A 178 -1.58 39.64 3.50
CA GLU A 178 -1.38 40.79 4.39
C GLU A 178 -2.44 40.84 5.51
N TYR A 179 -3.66 40.37 5.24
CA TYR A 179 -4.71 40.26 6.24
C TYR A 179 -4.49 39.08 7.20
N ASP A 180 -4.13 37.90 6.68
CA ASP A 180 -3.76 36.71 7.46
C ASP A 180 -2.58 37.01 8.39
N SER A 181 -1.62 37.83 7.98
CA SER A 181 -0.48 38.26 8.81
C SER A 181 -0.80 39.43 9.73
N GLY A 182 -2.01 40.01 9.67
CA GLY A 182 -2.41 41.15 10.50
C GLY A 182 -1.78 42.49 10.11
N VAL A 183 -1.16 42.58 8.92
CA VAL A 183 -0.55 43.82 8.39
C VAL A 183 -1.61 44.84 7.98
N ILE A 184 -2.75 44.38 7.46
CA ILE A 184 -3.89 45.24 7.10
C ILE A 184 -5.15 44.81 7.84
N THR A 185 -6.13 45.73 7.94
CA THR A 185 -7.44 45.44 8.54
C THR A 185 -8.35 44.70 7.56
N GLN A 186 -9.42 44.09 8.09
CA GLN A 186 -10.47 43.47 7.28
C GLN A 186 -11.07 44.44 6.26
N GLU A 187 -11.38 45.66 6.70
CA GLU A 187 -11.94 46.73 5.85
C GLU A 187 -11.00 47.07 4.70
N GLU A 188 -9.71 47.26 4.98
CA GLU A 188 -8.70 47.56 3.96
C GLU A 188 -8.55 46.39 2.97
N CYS A 189 -8.50 45.15 3.48
CA CYS A 189 -8.41 43.95 2.66
C CYS A 189 -9.60 43.86 1.71
N TYR A 190 -10.83 43.94 2.23
CA TYR A 190 -12.04 43.77 1.42
C TYR A 190 -12.20 44.91 0.40
N ASN A 191 -11.85 46.15 0.76
CA ASN A 191 -11.84 47.28 -0.17
C ASN A 191 -10.86 47.08 -1.33
N ARG A 192 -9.63 46.61 -1.04
CA ARG A 192 -8.63 46.34 -2.07
C ARG A 192 -9.03 45.18 -2.98
N LEU A 193 -9.59 44.11 -2.41
CA LEU A 193 -10.11 42.98 -3.17
C LEU A 193 -11.26 43.39 -4.09
N ALA A 194 -12.24 44.12 -3.56
CA ALA A 194 -13.38 44.64 -4.31
C ALA A 194 -12.91 45.51 -5.49
N THR A 195 -11.97 46.43 -5.22
CA THR A 195 -11.41 47.33 -6.24
C THR A 195 -10.63 46.56 -7.31
N GLN A 196 -9.75 45.64 -6.92
CA GLN A 196 -8.91 44.89 -7.86
C GLN A 196 -9.71 44.01 -8.81
N TYR A 197 -10.78 43.39 -8.31
CA TYR A 197 -11.56 42.41 -9.07
C TYR A 197 -12.89 42.97 -9.61
N GLY A 198 -13.15 44.28 -9.42
CA GLY A 198 -14.38 44.93 -9.89
C GLY A 198 -15.65 44.37 -9.22
N LEU A 199 -15.55 43.96 -7.96
CA LEU A 199 -16.65 43.40 -7.16
C LEU A 199 -17.26 44.48 -6.28
N LEU A 200 -18.52 44.29 -5.86
CA LEU A 200 -19.09 45.13 -4.82
C LEU A 200 -18.49 44.74 -3.46
N LEU A 201 -18.12 45.73 -2.66
CA LEU A 201 -17.61 45.51 -1.30
C LEU A 201 -18.58 44.69 -0.44
N SER A 202 -19.89 44.96 -0.59
CA SER A 202 -20.96 44.22 0.09
C SER A 202 -20.94 42.73 -0.23
N ASP A 203 -20.67 42.39 -1.49
CA ASP A 203 -20.66 41.00 -1.96
C ASP A 203 -19.44 40.26 -1.43
N VAL A 204 -18.28 40.93 -1.39
CA VAL A 204 -17.06 40.40 -0.77
C VAL A 204 -17.30 40.12 0.71
N ALA A 205 -17.83 41.10 1.44
CA ALA A 205 -18.09 40.98 2.86
C ALA A 205 -19.11 39.87 3.18
N GLU A 206 -20.21 39.81 2.43
CA GLU A 206 -21.25 38.80 2.65
C GLU A 206 -20.77 37.39 2.24
N ALA A 207 -19.99 37.25 1.16
CA ALA A 207 -19.43 35.94 0.79
C ALA A 207 -18.53 35.36 1.89
N PHE A 208 -17.59 36.15 2.42
CA PHE A 208 -16.71 35.69 3.50
C PHE A 208 -17.46 35.45 4.81
N LYS A 209 -18.47 36.27 5.12
CA LYS A 209 -19.33 36.07 6.29
C LYS A 209 -20.11 34.75 6.20
N GLN A 210 -20.73 34.46 5.06
CA GLN A 210 -21.44 33.19 4.86
C GLN A 210 -20.47 31.99 4.88
N ALA A 211 -19.28 32.13 4.31
CA ALA A 211 -18.25 31.11 4.37
C ALA A 211 -17.82 30.82 5.82
N ALA A 212 -17.59 31.85 6.63
CA ALA A 212 -17.26 31.70 8.04
C ALA A 212 -18.41 31.03 8.84
N GLN A 213 -19.66 31.38 8.55
CA GLN A 213 -20.84 30.80 9.23
C GLN A 213 -21.08 29.32 8.90
N SER A 214 -20.58 28.85 7.76
CA SER A 214 -20.72 27.45 7.33
C SER A 214 -19.54 26.57 7.76
N LEU A 215 -18.58 27.11 8.51
CA LEU A 215 -17.53 26.33 9.14
C LEU A 215 -18.12 25.40 10.21
N SER A 216 -17.63 24.16 10.18
CA SER A 216 -17.98 23.11 11.13
C SER A 216 -16.73 22.32 11.53
N PRO A 217 -16.63 21.89 12.80
CA PRO A 217 -15.53 21.04 13.25
C PRO A 217 -15.55 19.68 12.57
N ASP A 218 -14.37 19.18 12.19
CA ASP A 218 -14.17 17.79 11.86
C ASP A 218 -14.12 16.94 13.14
N GLN A 219 -15.28 16.44 13.55
CA GLN A 219 -15.42 15.67 14.80
C GLN A 219 -14.55 14.41 14.82
N GLU A 220 -14.22 13.83 13.65
CA GLU A 220 -13.37 12.64 13.59
C GLU A 220 -11.92 13.00 13.95
N VAL A 221 -11.38 14.07 13.36
CA VAL A 221 -10.02 14.53 13.64
C VAL A 221 -9.90 15.03 15.09
N PHE A 222 -10.90 15.76 15.60
CA PHE A 222 -10.95 16.13 17.02
C PHE A 222 -10.98 14.90 17.94
N GLY A 223 -11.71 13.84 17.56
CA GLY A 223 -11.71 12.56 18.25
C GLY A 223 -10.31 11.94 18.33
N MET A 224 -9.60 11.87 17.20
CA MET A 224 -8.23 11.33 17.18
C MET A 224 -7.24 12.13 18.04
N ILE A 225 -7.34 13.46 18.02
CA ILE A 225 -6.50 14.33 18.84
C ILE A 225 -6.75 14.09 20.33
N ARG A 226 -8.02 13.91 20.70
CA ARG A 226 -8.42 13.55 22.07
C ARG A 226 -7.77 12.23 22.46
N ASP A 227 -7.92 11.18 21.64
CA ASP A 227 -7.36 9.85 21.91
C ASP A 227 -5.83 9.90 22.05
N LEU A 228 -5.13 10.65 21.18
CA LEU A 228 -3.69 10.86 21.29
C LEU A 228 -3.30 11.58 22.57
N LYS A 229 -3.99 12.68 22.90
CA LYS A 229 -3.73 13.45 24.11
C LYS A 229 -3.95 12.62 25.36
N GLU A 230 -4.93 11.71 25.34
CA GLU A 230 -5.21 10.77 26.42
C GLU A 230 -4.20 9.63 26.54
N THR A 231 -3.78 9.05 25.42
CA THR A 231 -2.82 7.95 25.37
C THR A 231 -1.42 8.41 25.78
N TYR A 232 -1.01 9.59 25.33
CA TYR A 232 0.34 10.13 25.54
C TYR A 232 0.35 11.31 26.54
N ARG A 233 -0.53 11.25 27.55
CA ARG A 233 -0.68 12.30 28.58
C ARG A 233 0.68 12.65 29.19
N GLY A 234 1.14 13.88 28.96
CA GLY A 234 2.37 14.43 29.54
C GLY A 234 3.63 14.26 28.70
N SER A 235 3.65 13.34 27.71
CA SER A 235 4.79 13.14 26.80
C SER A 235 4.58 13.80 25.43
N LEU A 236 3.34 13.93 24.97
CA LEU A 236 2.97 14.63 23.74
C LEU A 236 2.30 15.98 24.05
N LYS A 237 2.76 17.04 23.37
CA LYS A 237 2.14 18.36 23.36
C LYS A 237 1.52 18.67 22.00
N ILE A 238 0.30 19.20 21.99
CA ILE A 238 -0.46 19.41 20.76
C ILE A 238 -0.67 20.91 20.55
N TYR A 239 -0.33 21.43 19.38
CA TYR A 239 -0.41 22.85 19.06
C TYR A 239 -1.19 23.07 17.77
N LEU A 240 -1.89 24.20 17.70
CA LEU A 240 -2.50 24.68 16.47
C LEU A 240 -1.54 25.66 15.78
N MET A 241 -1.40 25.57 14.46
CA MET A 241 -0.67 26.57 13.68
C MET A 241 -1.43 26.89 12.40
N SER A 242 -2.04 28.09 12.35
CA SER A 242 -2.95 28.45 11.26
C SER A 242 -2.66 29.83 10.69
N ASN A 243 -2.82 29.94 9.37
CA ASN A 243 -2.98 31.22 8.70
C ASN A 243 -4.44 31.62 8.83
N ILE A 244 -4.73 32.57 9.72
CA ILE A 244 -6.07 33.07 9.95
C ILE A 244 -6.00 34.50 10.50
N PRO A 245 -6.84 35.43 10.01
CA PRO A 245 -6.88 36.77 10.53
C PRO A 245 -7.49 36.82 11.93
N LEU A 246 -7.14 37.86 12.69
CA LEU A 246 -7.47 37.93 14.12
C LEU A 246 -8.98 37.96 14.44
N PRO A 247 -9.84 38.69 13.69
CA PRO A 247 -11.29 38.67 13.94
C PRO A 247 -11.91 37.27 13.79
N GLU A 248 -11.54 36.56 12.74
CA GLU A 248 -12.02 35.21 12.41
C GLU A 248 -11.53 34.19 13.44
N TRP A 249 -10.26 34.28 13.87
CA TRP A 249 -9.76 33.47 14.97
C TRP A 249 -10.56 33.68 16.26
N LYS A 250 -10.80 34.92 16.67
CA LYS A 250 -11.57 35.22 17.89
C LYS A 250 -13.00 34.69 17.83
N ALA A 251 -13.62 34.73 16.65
CA ALA A 251 -14.95 34.16 16.45
C ALA A 251 -14.94 32.62 16.61
N LEU A 252 -13.96 31.93 16.03
CA LEU A 252 -13.80 30.48 16.16
C LEU A 252 -13.40 30.05 17.58
N GLU A 253 -12.48 30.77 18.22
CA GLU A 253 -12.05 30.51 19.60
C GLU A 253 -13.22 30.59 20.60
N GLY A 254 -14.19 31.48 20.33
CA GLY A 254 -15.42 31.60 21.12
C GLY A 254 -16.52 30.57 20.78
N ASP A 255 -16.35 29.77 19.73
CA ASP A 255 -17.35 28.79 19.30
C ASP A 255 -17.21 27.47 20.07
N THR A 256 -18.22 27.17 20.89
CA THR A 256 -18.25 25.98 21.77
C THR A 256 -18.39 24.64 21.02
N ARG A 257 -18.59 24.66 19.70
CA ARG A 257 -18.57 23.44 18.88
C ARG A 257 -17.17 22.83 18.77
N TYR A 258 -16.13 23.63 18.99
CA TYR A 258 -14.73 23.21 18.95
C TYR A 258 -14.18 23.00 20.37
N ASP A 259 -13.47 21.89 20.57
CA ASP A 259 -12.82 21.59 21.85
C ASP A 259 -11.38 22.12 21.86
N TRP A 260 -11.22 23.42 22.06
CA TRP A 260 -9.91 24.07 22.08
C TRP A 260 -9.02 23.61 23.26
N THR A 261 -9.60 22.96 24.28
CA THR A 261 -8.85 22.43 25.43
C THR A 261 -7.91 21.28 25.07
N LEU A 262 -8.09 20.70 23.87
CA LEU A 262 -7.20 19.69 23.32
C LEU A 262 -5.82 20.25 22.94
N PHE A 263 -5.67 21.56 22.78
CA PHE A 263 -4.40 22.18 22.40
C PHE A 263 -3.66 22.78 23.62
N ASP A 264 -2.35 22.60 23.66
CA ASP A 264 -1.44 23.19 24.64
C ASP A 264 -1.01 24.62 24.25
N GLY A 265 -1.34 25.07 23.04
CA GLY A 265 -1.12 26.44 22.57
C GLY A 265 -1.53 26.67 21.11
N PHE A 266 -1.70 27.94 20.75
CA PHE A 266 -2.10 28.38 19.42
C PHE A 266 -1.03 29.30 18.82
N PHE A 267 -0.70 29.07 17.56
CA PHE A 267 0.18 29.91 16.75
C PHE A 267 -0.64 30.49 15.59
N ILE A 268 -1.18 31.67 15.80
CA ILE A 268 -2.07 32.36 14.87
C ILE A 268 -1.28 33.41 14.08
N SER A 269 -1.31 33.32 12.75
CA SER A 269 -0.50 34.17 11.87
C SER A 269 -0.67 35.67 12.15
N ALA A 270 -1.91 36.14 12.33
CA ALA A 270 -2.19 37.56 12.57
C ALA A 270 -1.73 38.06 13.94
N GLN A 271 -1.55 37.15 14.91
CA GLN A 271 -1.02 37.50 16.23
C GLN A 271 0.52 37.58 16.20
N VAL A 272 1.15 36.72 15.41
CA VAL A 272 2.61 36.60 15.32
C VAL A 272 3.21 37.53 14.25
N GLY A 273 2.42 37.93 13.25
CA GLY A 273 2.88 38.74 12.12
C GLY A 273 3.62 37.93 11.05
N MET A 274 3.42 36.61 11.00
CA MET A 274 4.09 35.69 10.08
C MET A 274 3.09 34.66 9.55
N CYS A 275 3.25 34.19 8.32
CA CYS A 275 2.35 33.24 7.69
C CYS A 275 3.09 31.98 7.24
N LYS A 276 2.41 30.84 7.21
CA LYS A 276 2.87 29.69 6.42
C LYS A 276 2.77 30.08 4.93
N PRO A 277 3.72 29.72 4.06
CA PRO A 277 4.84 28.80 4.25
C PRO A 277 6.17 29.49 4.67
N GLU A 278 6.15 30.69 5.23
CA GLU A 278 7.38 31.40 5.62
C GLU A 278 8.20 30.60 6.64
N LEU A 279 9.47 30.33 6.33
CA LEU A 279 10.36 29.59 7.22
C LEU A 279 10.54 30.27 8.59
N GLY A 280 10.36 31.61 8.63
CA GLY A 280 10.37 32.40 9.86
C GLY A 280 9.31 31.94 10.85
N PHE A 281 8.09 31.64 10.38
CA PHE A 281 7.00 31.23 11.25
C PHE A 281 7.28 29.87 11.88
N PHE A 282 7.70 28.87 11.09
CA PHE A 282 8.07 27.55 11.62
C PHE A 282 9.21 27.63 12.64
N ARG A 283 10.25 28.44 12.37
CA ARG A 283 11.36 28.64 13.32
C ARG A 283 10.89 29.31 14.61
N HIS A 284 10.00 30.30 14.50
CA HIS A 284 9.39 30.94 15.65
C HIS A 284 8.64 29.91 16.50
N VAL A 285 7.77 29.09 15.88
CA VAL A 285 7.01 28.05 16.58
C VAL A 285 7.95 27.08 17.30
N LEU A 286 8.93 26.49 16.59
CA LEU A 286 9.90 25.55 17.18
C LEU A 286 10.66 26.15 18.37
N SER A 287 11.07 27.42 18.27
CA SER A 287 11.73 28.14 19.36
C SER A 287 10.80 28.36 20.54
N SER A 288 9.55 28.76 20.29
CA SER A 288 8.54 29.04 21.32
C SER A 288 8.15 27.79 22.11
N ILE A 289 8.10 26.62 21.46
CA ILE A 289 7.82 25.34 22.13
C ILE A 289 9.09 24.61 22.62
N ASN A 290 10.28 25.17 22.36
CA ASN A 290 11.58 24.60 22.69
C ASN A 290 11.76 23.15 22.21
N LYS A 291 11.48 22.89 20.93
CA LYS A 291 11.61 21.56 20.30
C LYS A 291 12.54 21.57 19.11
N LYS A 292 13.23 20.45 18.87
CA LYS A 292 14.01 20.24 17.64
C LYS A 292 13.08 19.75 16.53
N PRO A 293 13.33 20.07 15.25
CA PRO A 293 12.49 19.65 14.14
C PRO A 293 12.15 18.16 14.11
N LYS A 294 13.14 17.30 14.41
CA LYS A 294 12.98 15.84 14.42
C LYS A 294 12.02 15.32 15.50
N ASP A 295 11.76 16.11 16.53
CA ASP A 295 10.89 15.76 17.66
C ASP A 295 9.45 16.26 17.45
N VAL A 296 9.16 16.84 16.28
CA VAL A 296 7.90 17.50 15.94
C VAL A 296 7.28 16.88 14.70
N ILE A 297 5.96 16.71 14.74
CA ILE A 297 5.13 16.38 13.59
C ILE A 297 4.31 17.59 13.18
N PHE A 298 4.19 17.82 11.87
CA PHE A 298 3.32 18.84 11.30
C PHE A 298 2.28 18.22 10.36
N VAL A 299 1.01 18.58 10.54
CA VAL A 299 -0.12 18.13 9.72
C VAL A 299 -0.80 19.35 9.08
N ASP A 300 -0.87 19.35 7.75
CA ASP A 300 -1.40 20.45 6.95
C ASP A 300 -1.83 19.91 5.57
N ASP A 301 -2.89 20.43 4.97
CA ASP A 301 -3.38 20.00 3.65
C ASP A 301 -2.54 20.58 2.50
N ASN A 302 -1.95 21.77 2.72
CA ASN A 302 -1.27 22.56 1.72
C ASN A 302 0.16 22.07 1.48
N ALA A 303 0.46 21.74 0.22
CA ALA A 303 1.75 21.20 -0.19
C ALA A 303 2.92 22.18 0.05
N GLU A 304 2.71 23.49 -0.06
CA GLU A 304 3.75 24.49 0.14
C GLU A 304 4.16 24.58 1.61
N ASN A 305 3.17 24.52 2.52
CA ASN A 305 3.40 24.48 3.96
C ASN A 305 4.18 23.21 4.36
N ILE A 306 3.77 22.06 3.81
CA ILE A 306 4.46 20.78 4.02
C ILE A 306 5.90 20.82 3.50
N LEU A 307 6.13 21.41 2.33
CA LEU A 307 7.47 21.55 1.77
C LEU A 307 8.36 22.43 2.66
N ALA A 308 7.86 23.57 3.10
CA ALA A 308 8.57 24.48 4.00
C ALA A 308 8.94 23.80 5.32
N ALA A 309 7.99 23.13 5.97
CA ALA A 309 8.24 22.38 7.21
C ALA A 309 9.27 21.25 7.02
N ARG A 310 9.15 20.45 5.95
CA ARG A 310 10.12 19.39 5.62
C ARG A 310 11.51 19.93 5.35
N SER A 311 11.64 21.11 4.73
CA SER A 311 12.94 21.76 4.49
C SER A 311 13.71 22.09 5.77
N LEU A 312 13.01 22.17 6.90
CA LEU A 312 13.58 22.38 8.24
C LEU A 312 13.85 21.07 8.99
N GLY A 313 13.56 19.90 8.39
CA GLY A 313 13.69 18.59 9.01
C GLY A 313 12.51 18.19 9.90
N ILE A 314 11.37 18.86 9.78
CA ILE A 314 10.13 18.49 10.49
C ILE A 314 9.50 17.29 9.79
N ARG A 315 9.06 16.28 10.57
CA ARG A 315 8.29 15.16 10.03
C ARG A 315 6.89 15.65 9.68
N CYS A 316 6.42 15.42 8.47
CA CYS A 316 5.14 16.01 8.02
C CYS A 316 4.21 14.98 7.39
N LEU A 317 2.93 15.09 7.72
CA LEU A 317 1.81 14.44 7.05
C LEU A 317 1.05 15.48 6.24
N ARG A 318 0.92 15.27 4.93
CA ARG A 318 0.00 16.06 4.12
C ARG A 318 -1.42 15.52 4.32
N TYR A 319 -2.29 16.32 4.89
CA TYR A 319 -3.67 15.94 5.14
C TYR A 319 -4.41 15.68 3.82
N LYS A 320 -5.29 14.69 3.82
CA LYS A 320 -6.16 14.32 2.69
C LYS A 320 -7.52 13.86 3.21
N ASP A 321 -7.48 12.99 4.22
CA ASP A 321 -8.63 12.42 4.88
C ASP A 321 -8.25 11.96 6.30
N ALA A 322 -9.27 11.78 7.12
CA ALA A 322 -9.15 11.36 8.51
C ALA A 322 -8.49 9.96 8.63
N ALA A 323 -8.82 9.01 7.75
CA ALA A 323 -8.24 7.67 7.76
C ALA A 323 -6.71 7.69 7.57
N GLY A 324 -6.20 8.58 6.72
CA GLY A 324 -4.77 8.80 6.48
C GLY A 324 -4.05 9.37 7.70
N VAL A 325 -4.70 10.30 8.42
CA VAL A 325 -4.19 10.81 9.71
C VAL A 325 -4.09 9.69 10.74
N ARG A 326 -5.16 8.90 10.88
CA ARG A 326 -5.20 7.79 11.83
C ARG A 326 -4.09 6.77 11.57
N ARG A 327 -3.94 6.34 10.32
CA ARG A 327 -2.84 5.42 9.91
C ARG A 327 -1.46 6.01 10.22
N PHE A 328 -1.26 7.28 9.91
CA PHE A 328 0.00 7.96 10.19
C PHE A 328 0.29 8.05 11.68
N PHE A 329 -0.72 8.36 12.51
CA PHE A 329 -0.56 8.38 13.96
C PHE A 329 -0.23 7.00 14.50
N HIS A 330 -0.93 5.94 14.09
CA HIS A 330 -0.56 4.58 14.49
C HIS A 330 0.88 4.23 14.11
N HIS A 331 1.31 4.56 12.88
CA HIS A 331 2.68 4.30 12.43
C HIS A 331 3.74 5.07 13.22
N VAL A 332 3.42 6.30 13.64
CA VAL A 332 4.35 7.12 14.41
C VAL A 332 4.40 6.68 15.86
N PHE A 333 3.23 6.47 16.46
CA PHE A 333 3.06 6.45 17.90
C PHE A 333 3.01 5.05 18.49
N ASP A 334 2.48 4.07 17.75
CA ASP A 334 2.27 2.72 18.24
C ASP A 334 3.35 1.76 17.75
N ASP A 335 3.52 0.64 18.47
CA ASP A 335 4.39 -0.43 18.02
C ASP A 335 3.69 -1.26 16.91
N GLY A 336 4.19 -1.13 15.68
CA GLY A 336 3.66 -1.86 14.54
C GLY A 336 3.71 -3.38 14.69
N VAL A 337 4.72 -3.92 15.40
CA VAL A 337 4.84 -5.35 15.69
C VAL A 337 3.70 -5.79 16.59
N ASP A 338 3.44 -5.07 17.68
CA ASP A 338 2.39 -5.43 18.63
C ASP A 338 1.00 -5.28 18.02
N ARG A 339 0.76 -4.22 17.22
CA ARG A 339 -0.47 -4.08 16.44
C ARG A 339 -0.70 -5.27 15.50
N GLY A 340 0.35 -5.72 14.82
CA GLY A 340 0.31 -6.91 13.95
C GLY A 340 0.01 -8.19 14.72
N ARG A 341 0.66 -8.42 15.87
CA ARG A 341 0.40 -9.57 16.73
C ARG A 341 -1.03 -9.58 17.26
N GLN A 342 -1.55 -8.44 17.71
CA GLN A 342 -2.93 -8.32 18.16
C GLN A 342 -3.92 -8.62 17.02
N TRP A 343 -3.62 -8.18 15.80
CA TRP A 343 -4.43 -8.51 14.63
C TRP A 343 -4.41 -10.02 14.35
N LEU A 344 -3.24 -10.67 14.38
CA LEU A 344 -3.12 -12.12 14.20
C LEU A 344 -3.94 -12.89 15.24
N GLN A 345 -3.85 -12.50 16.51
CA GLN A 345 -4.58 -13.16 17.60
C GLN A 345 -6.10 -12.95 17.49
N ARG A 346 -6.57 -11.75 17.13
CA ARG A 346 -8.00 -11.47 16.90
C ARG A 346 -8.58 -12.29 15.74
N ASN A 347 -7.75 -12.61 14.75
CA ASN A 347 -8.15 -13.36 13.55
C ASN A 347 -7.73 -14.84 13.57
N ALA A 348 -7.23 -15.34 14.71
CA ALA A 348 -6.75 -16.71 14.84
C ALA A 348 -7.78 -17.71 14.29
N LYS A 349 -7.29 -18.72 13.56
CA LYS A 349 -8.07 -19.79 12.89
C LYS A 349 -8.95 -19.35 11.72
N ASN A 350 -9.03 -18.04 11.40
CA ASN A 350 -9.91 -17.50 10.36
C ASN A 350 -9.15 -16.75 9.25
N MET A 351 -7.83 -16.90 9.17
CA MET A 351 -6.97 -16.22 8.20
C MET A 351 -6.77 -17.04 6.92
N TRP A 352 -7.84 -17.22 6.14
CA TRP A 352 -7.80 -17.98 4.89
C TRP A 352 -7.20 -17.18 3.74
N CYS A 353 -6.90 -17.87 2.65
CA CYS A 353 -6.56 -17.21 1.40
C CYS A 353 -7.80 -16.71 0.69
N GLU A 354 -7.62 -15.76 -0.22
CA GLU A 354 -8.67 -15.18 -1.05
C GLU A 354 -8.18 -15.00 -2.50
N THR A 355 -9.12 -15.05 -3.45
CA THR A 355 -8.89 -14.66 -4.85
C THR A 355 -9.11 -13.14 -5.04
N PRO A 356 -8.70 -12.53 -6.16
CA PRO A 356 -8.98 -11.12 -6.45
C PRO A 356 -10.47 -10.75 -6.41
N GLU A 357 -11.36 -11.72 -6.64
CA GLU A 357 -12.81 -11.55 -6.56
C GLU A 357 -13.38 -11.74 -5.14
N GLY A 358 -12.52 -11.94 -4.13
CA GLY A 358 -12.93 -12.14 -2.74
C GLY A 358 -13.48 -13.54 -2.42
N ARG A 359 -13.18 -14.55 -3.25
CA ARG A 359 -13.56 -15.94 -2.94
C ARG A 359 -12.56 -16.53 -1.95
N GLU A 360 -13.05 -17.01 -0.82
CA GLU A 360 -12.25 -17.73 0.18
C GLU A 360 -11.66 -19.02 -0.43
N VAL A 361 -10.39 -19.26 -0.15
CA VAL A 361 -9.62 -20.45 -0.50
C VAL A 361 -9.10 -21.09 0.79
N ARG A 362 -9.59 -22.28 1.12
CA ARG A 362 -9.11 -23.05 2.27
C ARG A 362 -8.01 -24.01 1.84
N ASP A 363 -6.78 -23.61 2.13
CA ASP A 363 -5.58 -24.34 1.77
C ASP A 363 -4.68 -24.62 2.98
N ASN A 364 -3.90 -25.70 2.91
CA ASN A 364 -2.91 -26.06 3.93
C ASN A 364 -1.62 -25.24 3.78
N PHE A 365 -1.28 -24.85 2.55
CA PHE A 365 0.02 -24.27 2.23
C PHE A 365 0.26 -22.91 2.89
N ALA A 366 -0.67 -21.98 2.74
CA ALA A 366 -0.65 -20.66 3.38
C ALA A 366 -0.77 -20.76 4.91
N GLN A 367 -1.51 -21.75 5.43
CA GLN A 367 -1.58 -22.00 6.88
C GLN A 367 -0.21 -22.46 7.43
N LEU A 368 0.52 -23.30 6.69
CA LEU A 368 1.88 -23.70 7.04
C LEU A 368 2.86 -22.52 6.95
N PHE A 369 2.75 -21.67 5.92
CA PHE A 369 3.54 -20.44 5.81
C PHE A 369 3.28 -19.46 6.95
N LEU A 370 2.00 -19.25 7.29
CA LEU A 370 1.56 -18.44 8.42
C LEU A 370 2.18 -18.97 9.73
N TYR A 371 2.17 -20.28 9.93
CA TYR A 371 2.81 -20.90 11.09
C TYR A 371 4.34 -20.74 11.09
N GLU A 372 5.03 -20.96 9.96
CA GLU A 372 6.49 -20.72 9.87
C GLU A 372 6.86 -19.25 10.18
N ALA A 373 6.02 -18.32 9.76
CA ALA A 373 6.23 -16.90 9.99
C ALA A 373 5.95 -16.51 11.45
N ALA A 374 4.81 -16.89 12.00
CA ALA A 374 4.37 -16.46 13.33
C ALA A 374 4.90 -17.31 14.49
N GLY A 375 5.24 -18.58 14.24
CA GLY A 375 5.72 -19.51 15.27
C GLY A 375 4.65 -19.99 16.26
N ASP A 376 3.36 -19.79 15.97
CA ASP A 376 2.25 -20.14 16.85
C ASP A 376 1.19 -20.99 16.12
N LEU A 377 1.06 -22.26 16.53
CA LEU A 377 0.05 -23.18 15.98
C LEU A 377 -1.39 -22.78 16.34
N ASN A 378 -1.59 -21.97 17.39
CA ASN A 378 -2.93 -21.51 17.78
C ASN A 378 -3.51 -20.52 16.75
N LEU A 379 -2.68 -19.91 15.92
CA LEU A 379 -3.14 -18.99 14.88
C LEU A 379 -3.72 -19.69 13.65
N VAL A 380 -3.35 -20.94 13.37
CA VAL A 380 -3.58 -21.58 12.06
C VAL A 380 -4.61 -22.71 12.11
N SER A 381 -5.38 -22.87 11.03
CA SER A 381 -6.35 -23.95 10.88
C SER A 381 -5.83 -25.02 9.93
N LEU A 382 -5.28 -26.10 10.47
CA LEU A 382 -4.67 -27.19 9.70
C LEU A 382 -5.52 -28.45 9.72
N THR A 383 -5.56 -29.17 8.59
CA THR A 383 -6.03 -30.56 8.54
C THR A 383 -4.81 -31.47 8.58
N PHE A 384 -4.78 -32.44 9.50
CA PHE A 384 -3.64 -33.35 9.61
C PHE A 384 -3.85 -34.58 8.72
N TYR A 385 -2.82 -34.89 7.92
CA TYR A 385 -2.81 -36.04 7.01
C TYR A 385 -1.79 -37.08 7.50
N GLU A 386 -2.03 -38.36 7.15
CA GLU A 386 -1.20 -39.47 7.63
C GLU A 386 0.21 -39.45 7.01
N ARG A 387 0.30 -39.15 5.70
CA ARG A 387 1.53 -39.20 4.91
C ARG A 387 1.77 -37.92 4.10
N THR A 388 1.18 -37.84 2.91
CA THR A 388 1.33 -36.72 1.97
C THR A 388 0.23 -35.69 2.16
N TRP A 389 0.50 -34.47 1.73
CA TRP A 389 -0.37 -33.31 1.94
C TRP A 389 -0.83 -32.73 0.62
N ASN A 390 -2.09 -32.30 0.63
CA ASN A 390 -2.69 -31.56 -0.47
C ASN A 390 -2.62 -30.06 -0.21
N TYR A 391 -2.39 -29.28 -1.26
CA TYR A 391 -2.58 -27.84 -1.21
C TYR A 391 -3.96 -27.46 -0.63
N TYR A 392 -5.05 -28.05 -1.14
CA TYR A 392 -6.41 -27.69 -0.72
C TYR A 392 -6.89 -28.54 0.48
N ILE A 393 -7.58 -27.91 1.42
CA ILE A 393 -8.34 -28.60 2.48
C ILE A 393 -9.71 -29.03 1.94
N GLU A 394 -10.36 -28.14 1.20
CA GLU A 394 -11.70 -28.34 0.64
C GLU A 394 -11.65 -28.50 -0.89
N LYS A 395 -12.80 -28.31 -1.56
CA LYS A 395 -12.90 -28.47 -3.00
C LYS A 395 -11.94 -27.50 -3.71
N PRO A 396 -11.11 -27.99 -4.66
CA PRO A 396 -10.22 -27.13 -5.43
C PRO A 396 -10.95 -26.05 -6.21
N ILE A 397 -10.39 -24.84 -6.29
CA ILE A 397 -10.98 -23.70 -6.99
C ILE A 397 -10.39 -23.58 -8.39
N ASP A 398 -11.27 -23.46 -9.39
CA ASP A 398 -10.97 -23.26 -10.82
C ASP A 398 -9.86 -24.18 -11.36
N THR A 399 -9.86 -25.42 -10.89
CA THR A 399 -8.94 -26.48 -11.29
C THR A 399 -9.67 -27.82 -11.40
N VAL A 400 -8.91 -28.89 -11.65
CA VAL A 400 -9.39 -30.28 -11.70
C VAL A 400 -10.19 -30.67 -10.45
N GLU A 401 -11.23 -31.49 -10.63
CA GLU A 401 -12.12 -31.93 -9.55
C GLU A 401 -11.39 -32.67 -8.41
N LYS A 402 -10.35 -33.44 -8.77
CA LYS A 402 -9.44 -34.07 -7.81
C LYS A 402 -8.04 -33.48 -7.97
N HIS A 403 -7.63 -32.65 -7.01
CA HIS A 403 -6.26 -32.13 -6.93
C HIS A 403 -5.36 -33.18 -6.27
N PRO A 404 -4.21 -33.54 -6.86
CA PRO A 404 -3.28 -34.49 -6.25
C PRO A 404 -2.52 -33.83 -5.10
N ASP A 405 -2.01 -34.67 -4.19
CA ASP A 405 -1.06 -34.20 -3.19
C ASP A 405 0.21 -33.69 -3.87
N ASP A 406 0.79 -32.66 -3.27
CA ASP A 406 1.93 -31.95 -3.83
C ASP A 406 3.14 -32.01 -2.90
N ILE A 407 4.31 -32.04 -3.52
CA ILE A 407 5.59 -32.15 -2.84
C ILE A 407 5.90 -30.88 -2.05
N ASP A 408 5.34 -29.75 -2.44
CA ASP A 408 5.61 -28.45 -1.80
C ASP A 408 4.98 -28.37 -0.41
N THR A 409 3.66 -28.55 -0.34
CA THR A 409 2.87 -28.58 0.90
C THR A 409 3.34 -29.72 1.80
N THR A 410 3.61 -30.90 1.22
CA THR A 410 4.15 -32.03 1.97
C THR A 410 5.50 -31.68 2.59
N SER A 411 6.42 -31.09 1.82
CA SER A 411 7.74 -30.71 2.33
C SER A 411 7.62 -29.72 3.48
N LEU A 412 6.80 -28.68 3.35
CA LEU A 412 6.57 -27.71 4.44
C LEU A 412 5.96 -28.36 5.68
N ALA A 413 4.95 -29.21 5.52
CA ALA A 413 4.34 -29.93 6.64
C ALA A 413 5.37 -30.78 7.39
N MET A 414 6.24 -31.49 6.64
CA MET A 414 7.31 -32.30 7.22
C MET A 414 8.44 -31.45 7.84
N ILE A 415 8.66 -30.23 7.34
CA ILE A 415 9.62 -29.28 7.90
C ILE A 415 9.11 -28.63 9.19
N LEU A 416 7.81 -28.36 9.30
CA LEU A 416 7.29 -27.50 10.38
C LEU A 416 6.60 -28.26 11.51
N LEU A 417 5.94 -29.38 11.20
CA LEU A 417 5.15 -30.12 12.17
C LEU A 417 5.95 -31.29 12.78
N PRO A 418 5.57 -31.76 13.98
CA PRO A 418 6.16 -32.97 14.56
C PRO A 418 5.79 -34.21 13.75
N HIS A 419 6.79 -35.03 13.42
CA HIS A 419 6.62 -36.31 12.73
C HIS A 419 7.64 -37.34 13.24
N ASP A 420 7.30 -38.62 13.14
CA ASP A 420 8.27 -39.68 13.39
C ASP A 420 9.28 -39.80 12.23
N LEU A 421 10.49 -40.28 12.54
CA LEU A 421 11.59 -40.36 11.58
C LEU A 421 11.32 -41.37 10.46
N GLU A 422 10.69 -42.51 10.77
CA GLU A 422 10.40 -43.56 9.79
C GLU A 422 9.46 -43.04 8.70
N LYS A 423 8.40 -42.33 9.11
CA LYS A 423 7.47 -41.66 8.20
C LYS A 423 8.18 -40.66 7.32
N ALA A 424 8.98 -39.76 7.90
CA ALA A 424 9.71 -38.74 7.14
C ALA A 424 10.63 -39.36 6.09
N HIS A 425 11.42 -40.37 6.47
CA HIS A 425 12.29 -41.07 5.52
C HIS A 425 11.49 -41.82 4.44
N SER A 426 10.37 -42.44 4.78
CA SER A 426 9.52 -43.12 3.79
C SER A 426 8.95 -42.16 2.74
N ILE A 427 8.61 -40.92 3.12
CA ILE A 427 8.12 -39.90 2.19
C ILE A 427 9.28 -39.37 1.34
N LEU A 428 10.47 -39.16 1.92
CA LEU A 428 11.66 -38.77 1.14
C LEU A 428 12.00 -39.81 0.07
N ASP A 429 11.91 -41.10 0.38
CA ASP A 429 12.11 -42.17 -0.59
C ASP A 429 11.03 -42.14 -1.69
N GLU A 430 9.78 -41.83 -1.33
CA GLU A 430 8.68 -41.65 -2.28
C GLU A 430 8.88 -40.44 -3.20
N VAL A 431 9.35 -39.29 -2.70
CA VAL A 431 9.66 -38.09 -3.50
C VAL A 431 10.66 -38.41 -4.62
N LEU A 432 11.65 -39.28 -4.37
CA LEU A 432 12.64 -39.68 -5.39
C LEU A 432 12.04 -40.52 -6.53
N LEU A 433 10.83 -41.06 -6.38
CA LEU A 433 10.10 -41.76 -7.46
C LEU A 433 9.40 -40.79 -8.42
N TYR A 434 9.29 -39.50 -8.05
CA TYR A 434 8.61 -38.46 -8.80
C TYR A 434 9.61 -37.44 -9.32
N THR A 435 10.37 -37.85 -10.34
CA THR A 435 11.28 -36.98 -11.09
C THR A 435 10.95 -36.97 -12.58
N ASN A 436 11.26 -35.88 -13.26
CA ASN A 436 11.21 -35.83 -14.73
C ASN A 436 12.36 -36.65 -15.35
N ARG A 437 12.47 -36.64 -16.69
CA ARG A 437 13.53 -37.35 -17.42
C ARG A 437 14.96 -36.85 -17.14
N ASP A 438 15.08 -35.62 -16.65
CA ASP A 438 16.35 -34.99 -16.28
C ASP A 438 16.71 -35.24 -14.81
N GLY A 439 15.87 -35.98 -14.06
CA GLY A 439 16.07 -36.24 -12.63
C GLY A 439 15.66 -35.05 -11.73
N ILE A 440 14.89 -34.10 -12.25
CA ILE A 440 14.36 -32.97 -11.47
C ILE A 440 13.07 -33.38 -10.77
N ILE A 441 12.97 -33.12 -9.46
CA ILE A 441 11.79 -33.42 -8.64
C ILE A 441 10.53 -32.74 -9.22
N LEU A 442 9.44 -33.49 -9.29
CA LEU A 442 8.15 -32.99 -9.77
C LEU A 442 7.42 -32.18 -8.69
N THR A 443 6.40 -31.43 -9.11
CA THR A 443 5.53 -30.67 -8.20
C THR A 443 4.54 -31.58 -7.45
N TYR A 444 4.06 -32.65 -8.10
CA TYR A 444 2.97 -33.49 -7.61
C TYR A 444 3.44 -34.93 -7.40
N PHE A 445 2.82 -35.63 -6.45
CA PHE A 445 2.85 -37.10 -6.35
C PHE A 445 2.00 -37.77 -7.44
N ASP A 446 2.04 -37.25 -8.67
CA ASP A 446 1.29 -37.74 -9.84
C ASP A 446 2.12 -37.65 -11.13
N ASN A 447 2.64 -38.79 -11.59
CA ASN A 447 3.41 -38.89 -12.83
C ASN A 447 2.60 -38.56 -14.09
N LYS A 448 1.27 -38.50 -14.02
CA LYS A 448 0.41 -38.02 -15.11
C LYS A 448 0.44 -36.49 -15.23
N ARG A 449 1.03 -35.79 -14.25
CA ARG A 449 1.22 -34.34 -14.21
C ARG A 449 2.71 -34.01 -14.01
N PRO A 450 3.57 -34.24 -15.02
CA PRO A 450 5.01 -34.04 -14.91
C PRO A 450 5.37 -32.54 -14.94
N ARG A 451 4.97 -31.80 -13.90
CA ARG A 451 5.29 -30.39 -13.70
C ARG A 451 6.49 -30.29 -12.78
N ILE A 452 7.36 -29.32 -13.06
CA ILE A 452 8.49 -28.93 -12.22
C ILE A 452 8.34 -27.44 -11.89
N ASP A 453 8.83 -27.05 -10.72
CA ASP A 453 8.85 -25.67 -10.29
C ASP A 453 10.05 -25.46 -9.35
N PRO A 454 10.85 -24.40 -9.54
CA PRO A 454 12.07 -24.22 -8.77
C PRO A 454 11.81 -23.88 -7.29
N ALA A 455 10.72 -23.19 -6.95
CA ALA A 455 10.35 -22.93 -5.56
C ALA A 455 9.92 -24.21 -4.84
N VAL A 456 9.12 -25.06 -5.52
CA VAL A 456 8.77 -26.39 -5.01
C VAL A 456 10.02 -27.25 -4.78
N CYS A 457 10.95 -27.23 -5.75
CA CYS A 457 12.21 -27.96 -5.62
C CYS A 457 13.06 -27.47 -4.45
N VAL A 458 13.08 -26.17 -4.16
CA VAL A 458 13.78 -25.64 -2.99
C VAL A 458 13.16 -26.17 -1.69
N ASN A 459 11.82 -26.22 -1.58
CA ASN A 459 11.16 -26.81 -0.40
C ASN A 459 11.41 -28.32 -0.29
N ALA A 460 11.40 -29.06 -1.40
CA ALA A 460 11.80 -30.46 -1.42
C ALA A 460 13.23 -30.63 -0.88
N LEU A 461 14.19 -29.82 -1.37
CA LEU A 461 15.56 -29.84 -0.86
C LEU A 461 15.60 -29.53 0.65
N ARG A 462 14.90 -28.49 1.12
CA ARG A 462 14.80 -28.18 2.56
C ARG A 462 14.35 -29.40 3.38
N PHE A 463 13.43 -30.19 2.86
CA PHE A 463 12.97 -31.42 3.50
C PHE A 463 14.09 -32.47 3.56
N PHE A 464 14.82 -32.72 2.46
CA PHE A 464 15.99 -33.61 2.48
C PHE A 464 17.09 -33.17 3.46
N TYR A 465 17.42 -31.87 3.49
CA TYR A 465 18.42 -31.33 4.40
C TYR A 465 18.01 -31.47 5.87
N LYS A 466 16.74 -31.19 6.21
CA LYS A 466 16.24 -31.30 7.59
C LYS A 466 16.45 -32.70 8.18
N TYR A 467 16.34 -33.74 7.36
CA TYR A 467 16.46 -35.14 7.79
C TYR A 467 17.80 -35.77 7.39
N GLY A 468 18.82 -34.98 7.06
CA GLY A 468 20.18 -35.46 6.81
C GLY A 468 20.30 -36.40 5.61
N ARG A 469 19.52 -36.16 4.56
CA ARG A 469 19.48 -36.95 3.31
C ARG A 469 19.87 -36.11 2.09
N ASP A 470 20.57 -35.00 2.30
CA ASP A 470 20.97 -34.06 1.26
C ASP A 470 22.12 -34.55 0.36
N ASP A 471 22.82 -35.61 0.74
CA ASP A 471 23.94 -36.22 0.02
C ASP A 471 23.51 -37.29 -1.00
N VAL A 472 22.21 -37.62 -1.06
CA VAL A 472 21.66 -38.61 -2.00
C VAL A 472 21.98 -38.20 -3.45
N PRO A 473 22.67 -39.05 -4.26
CA PRO A 473 23.09 -38.68 -5.61
C PRO A 473 21.95 -38.28 -6.55
N ALA A 474 20.75 -38.84 -6.36
CA ALA A 474 19.57 -38.52 -7.14
C ALA A 474 19.11 -37.05 -7.00
N LEU A 475 19.55 -36.32 -5.97
CA LEU A 475 19.23 -34.91 -5.78
C LEU A 475 20.08 -33.97 -6.63
N GLN A 476 21.21 -34.43 -7.18
CA GLN A 476 22.17 -33.57 -7.88
C GLN A 476 21.56 -32.80 -9.05
N PRO A 477 20.71 -33.39 -9.92
CA PRO A 477 20.07 -32.63 -10.99
C PRO A 477 19.16 -31.52 -10.46
N THR A 478 18.42 -31.77 -9.38
CA THR A 478 17.57 -30.77 -8.74
C THR A 478 18.40 -29.65 -8.10
N LYS A 479 19.47 -29.99 -7.34
CA LYS A 479 20.41 -29.00 -6.76
C LYS A 479 21.04 -28.12 -7.84
N ALA A 480 21.47 -28.72 -8.95
CA ALA A 480 22.05 -28.00 -10.08
C ALA A 480 21.04 -27.04 -10.71
N TRP A 481 19.82 -27.52 -10.99
CA TRP A 481 18.80 -26.71 -11.65
C TRP A 481 18.36 -25.50 -10.81
N VAL A 482 18.10 -25.65 -9.50
CA VAL A 482 17.74 -24.49 -8.66
C VAL A 482 18.90 -23.49 -8.53
N SER A 483 20.14 -23.97 -8.57
CA SER A 483 21.34 -23.10 -8.58
C SER A 483 21.44 -22.33 -9.91
N ASP A 484 21.13 -22.98 -11.03
CA ASP A 484 21.11 -22.33 -12.35
C ASP A 484 19.97 -21.30 -12.44
N VAL A 485 18.80 -21.58 -11.85
CA VAL A 485 17.70 -20.60 -11.75
C VAL A 485 18.16 -19.34 -11.00
N LEU A 486 18.90 -19.50 -9.90
CA LEU A 486 19.49 -18.38 -9.16
C LEU A 486 20.57 -17.65 -9.98
N PHE A 487 21.43 -18.40 -10.67
CA PHE A 487 22.54 -17.87 -11.47
C PHE A 487 22.07 -17.05 -12.67
N TYR A 488 21.16 -17.60 -13.46
CA TYR A 488 20.63 -16.98 -14.67
C TYR A 488 19.44 -16.04 -14.42
N ARG A 489 19.05 -15.83 -13.15
CA ARG A 489 17.90 -14.98 -12.78
C ARG A 489 16.58 -15.46 -13.41
N ALA A 490 16.43 -16.77 -13.61
CA ALA A 490 15.24 -17.33 -14.25
C ALA A 490 13.95 -17.16 -13.41
N TYR A 491 14.07 -16.71 -12.16
CA TYR A 491 12.96 -16.43 -11.25
C TYR A 491 12.33 -15.04 -11.41
N LEU A 492 12.90 -14.13 -12.23
CA LEU A 492 12.54 -12.70 -12.20
C LEU A 492 11.05 -12.42 -12.43
N ASP A 493 10.43 -13.15 -13.35
CA ASP A 493 9.02 -13.01 -13.71
C ASP A 493 8.11 -13.96 -12.91
N GLY A 494 8.63 -14.54 -11.82
CA GLY A 494 7.98 -15.60 -11.08
C GLY A 494 8.10 -16.96 -11.77
N THR A 495 7.22 -17.88 -11.37
CA THR A 495 7.11 -19.24 -11.89
C THR A 495 5.66 -19.53 -12.28
N TYR A 496 5.39 -20.76 -12.72
CA TYR A 496 4.04 -21.18 -13.07
C TYR A 496 3.06 -21.08 -11.87
N TYR A 497 3.55 -21.27 -10.64
CA TYR A 497 2.75 -21.26 -9.42
C TYR A 497 3.00 -20.05 -8.52
N TYR A 498 4.12 -19.34 -8.67
CA TYR A 498 4.50 -18.21 -7.83
C TYR A 498 4.60 -16.94 -8.68
N PRO A 499 3.73 -15.94 -8.49
CA PRO A 499 3.72 -14.75 -9.35
C PRO A 499 4.94 -13.84 -9.16
N SER A 500 5.75 -14.07 -8.12
CA SER A 500 6.89 -13.24 -7.78
C SER A 500 8.16 -14.08 -7.58
N GLY A 501 9.26 -13.57 -8.13
CA GLY A 501 10.60 -14.11 -7.89
C GLY A 501 11.07 -13.99 -6.44
N ASP A 502 10.46 -13.11 -5.64
CA ASP A 502 10.80 -12.93 -4.24
C ASP A 502 10.45 -14.17 -3.39
N VAL A 503 9.45 -14.96 -3.81
CA VAL A 503 9.13 -16.24 -3.14
C VAL A 503 10.27 -17.25 -3.31
N PHE A 504 10.81 -17.38 -4.53
CA PHE A 504 11.96 -18.25 -4.79
C PHE A 504 13.18 -17.83 -3.96
N LEU A 505 13.52 -16.53 -3.97
CA LEU A 505 14.66 -16.01 -3.20
C LEU A 505 14.47 -16.18 -1.69
N TYR A 506 13.25 -15.97 -1.19
CA TYR A 506 12.91 -16.23 0.20
C TYR A 506 13.12 -17.69 0.56
N LEU A 507 12.51 -18.63 -0.17
CA LEU A 507 12.67 -20.06 0.11
C LEU A 507 14.14 -20.50 0.02
N PHE A 508 14.90 -19.97 -0.94
CA PHE A 508 16.31 -20.25 -1.09
C PHE A 508 17.11 -19.73 0.13
N SER A 509 16.79 -18.54 0.62
CA SER A 509 17.40 -18.00 1.85
C SER A 509 17.09 -18.85 3.09
N ARG A 510 15.87 -19.42 3.18
CA ARG A 510 15.49 -20.36 4.25
C ARG A 510 16.30 -21.65 4.18
N LEU A 511 16.50 -22.19 2.97
CA LEU A 511 17.34 -23.37 2.73
C LEU A 511 18.77 -23.13 3.19
N LEU A 512 19.36 -21.99 2.83
CA LEU A 512 20.74 -21.67 3.19
C LEU A 512 20.89 -21.39 4.68
N SER A 513 20.01 -20.58 5.26
CA SER A 513 20.11 -20.16 6.67
C SER A 513 19.94 -21.32 7.65
N ALA A 514 19.14 -22.32 7.29
CA ALA A 514 19.00 -23.55 8.06
C ALA A 514 20.22 -24.49 7.93
N ASN A 515 21.07 -24.30 6.91
CA ASN A 515 22.14 -25.24 6.55
C ASN A 515 23.48 -24.53 6.25
N PRO A 516 24.04 -23.72 7.17
CA PRO A 516 25.20 -22.86 6.90
C PRO A 516 26.49 -23.61 6.55
N GLN A 517 26.59 -24.90 6.88
CA GLN A 517 27.78 -25.73 6.62
C GLN A 517 27.67 -26.58 5.34
N SER A 518 26.53 -26.54 4.65
CA SER A 518 26.25 -27.36 3.46
C SER A 518 27.08 -26.97 2.24
N ASP A 519 27.16 -27.89 1.27
CA ASP A 519 27.73 -27.67 -0.06
C ASP A 519 26.98 -26.57 -0.83
N ILE A 520 25.64 -26.59 -0.76
CA ILE A 520 24.80 -25.60 -1.42
C ILE A 520 25.03 -24.21 -0.82
N TYR A 521 25.18 -24.08 0.50
CA TYR A 521 25.50 -22.79 1.13
C TYR A 521 26.83 -22.23 0.63
N ARG A 522 27.90 -23.03 0.66
CA ARG A 522 29.23 -22.59 0.23
C ARG A 522 29.25 -22.17 -1.25
N SER A 523 28.50 -22.86 -2.10
CA SER A 523 28.49 -22.61 -3.55
C SER A 523 27.55 -21.47 -3.97
N THR A 524 26.51 -21.13 -3.19
CA THR A 524 25.46 -20.19 -3.65
C THR A 524 25.20 -19.00 -2.72
N SER A 525 25.70 -18.96 -1.49
CA SER A 525 25.40 -17.88 -0.53
C SER A 525 25.83 -16.49 -1.02
N ALA A 526 27.02 -16.38 -1.63
CA ALA A 526 27.49 -15.11 -2.21
C ALA A 526 26.60 -14.65 -3.37
N LEU A 527 26.20 -15.58 -4.23
CA LEU A 527 25.32 -15.33 -5.36
C LEU A 527 23.93 -14.89 -4.90
N LEU A 528 23.37 -15.56 -3.90
CA LEU A 528 22.07 -15.18 -3.33
C LEU A 528 22.11 -13.76 -2.74
N ARG A 529 23.20 -13.38 -2.05
CA ARG A 529 23.38 -12.01 -1.56
C ARG A 529 23.34 -10.99 -2.71
N GLU A 530 24.04 -11.27 -3.80
CA GLU A 530 24.02 -10.41 -4.99
C GLU A 530 22.60 -10.27 -5.57
N ARG A 531 21.90 -11.40 -5.72
CA ARG A 531 20.52 -11.42 -6.24
C ARG A 531 19.52 -10.69 -5.37
N LEU A 532 19.66 -10.77 -4.04
CA LEU A 532 18.83 -10.01 -3.10
C LEU A 532 19.14 -8.51 -3.19
N GLN A 533 20.42 -8.14 -3.25
CA GLN A 533 20.86 -6.75 -3.36
C GLN A 533 20.32 -6.07 -4.62
N GLU A 534 20.27 -6.78 -5.76
CA GLU A 534 19.69 -6.30 -7.02
C GLU A 534 18.20 -5.97 -6.90
N ARG A 535 17.47 -6.68 -6.04
CA ARG A 535 16.02 -6.50 -5.85
C ARG A 535 15.66 -5.53 -4.75
N ILE A 536 16.61 -5.09 -3.93
CA ILE A 536 16.32 -4.07 -2.89
C ILE A 536 15.72 -2.83 -3.56
N GLY A 537 14.54 -2.42 -3.12
CA GLY A 537 13.87 -1.25 -3.67
C GLY A 537 12.96 -1.52 -4.88
N SER A 538 12.91 -2.73 -5.45
CA SER A 538 11.92 -3.05 -6.49
C SER A 538 10.48 -2.95 -5.93
N PRO A 539 9.46 -2.71 -6.78
CA PRO A 539 8.06 -2.80 -6.37
C PRO A 539 7.74 -4.17 -5.74
N GLY A 540 6.71 -4.21 -4.91
CA GLY A 540 6.20 -5.44 -4.31
C GLY A 540 5.03 -5.17 -3.38
N ASP A 541 4.13 -6.15 -3.24
CA ASP A 541 3.10 -6.17 -2.21
C ASP A 541 3.68 -6.51 -0.82
N ALA A 542 2.80 -6.62 0.19
CA ALA A 542 3.22 -6.87 1.56
C ALA A 542 3.99 -8.21 1.73
N VAL A 543 3.62 -9.26 1.00
CA VAL A 543 4.31 -10.56 1.04
C VAL A 543 5.68 -10.44 0.38
N GLU A 544 5.75 -9.84 -0.82
CA GLU A 544 7.00 -9.68 -1.56
C GLU A 544 8.02 -8.83 -0.80
N LEU A 545 7.59 -7.70 -0.22
CA LEU A 545 8.45 -6.84 0.58
C LEU A 545 8.92 -7.55 1.85
N ALA A 546 8.03 -8.20 2.59
CA ALA A 546 8.39 -8.91 3.82
C ALA A 546 9.35 -10.07 3.54
N MET A 547 9.08 -10.87 2.51
CA MET A 547 9.96 -11.96 2.07
C MET A 547 11.34 -11.44 1.67
N ARG A 548 11.43 -10.35 0.91
CA ARG A 548 12.70 -9.75 0.50
C ARG A 548 13.49 -9.20 1.68
N VAL A 549 12.83 -8.56 2.64
CA VAL A 549 13.46 -8.09 3.89
C VAL A 549 13.98 -9.27 4.71
N ILE A 550 13.15 -10.29 4.97
CA ILE A 550 13.56 -11.47 5.73
C ILE A 550 14.74 -12.16 5.06
N ALA A 551 14.67 -12.41 3.75
CA ALA A 551 15.74 -13.07 2.99
C ALA A 551 17.05 -12.26 3.01
N SER A 552 16.94 -10.93 2.90
CA SER A 552 18.10 -10.02 3.01
C SER A 552 18.75 -10.15 4.38
N LEU A 553 17.95 -10.09 5.45
CA LEU A 553 18.44 -10.21 6.82
C LEU A 553 19.05 -11.59 7.08
N ASP A 554 18.37 -12.67 6.70
CA ASP A 554 18.87 -14.05 6.77
C ASP A 554 20.28 -14.17 6.15
N MET A 555 20.53 -13.47 5.03
CA MET A 555 21.82 -13.46 4.34
C MET A 555 22.82 -12.39 4.81
N GLY A 556 22.49 -11.62 5.86
CA GLY A 556 23.38 -10.61 6.44
C GLY A 556 23.35 -9.24 5.75
N LEU A 557 22.35 -8.97 4.91
CA LEU A 557 22.17 -7.71 4.20
C LEU A 557 21.22 -6.78 4.94
N LYS A 558 21.51 -5.47 4.90
CA LYS A 558 20.60 -4.42 5.39
C LYS A 558 19.61 -4.05 4.29
N ASN A 559 18.31 -4.07 4.60
CA ASN A 559 17.25 -3.66 3.65
C ASN A 559 16.30 -2.62 4.26
N ASP A 560 16.84 -1.43 4.56
CA ASP A 560 16.04 -0.32 5.11
C ASP A 560 15.03 0.25 4.12
N ILE A 561 15.26 0.06 2.81
CA ILE A 561 14.39 0.61 1.77
C ILE A 561 13.06 -0.13 1.76
N ASP A 562 13.09 -1.45 1.67
CA ASP A 562 11.87 -2.24 1.62
C ASP A 562 11.23 -2.38 3.01
N LEU A 563 12.02 -2.35 4.08
CA LEU A 563 11.49 -2.27 5.45
C LEU A 563 10.60 -1.03 5.63
N ARG A 564 11.07 0.16 5.24
CA ARG A 564 10.25 1.38 5.34
C ARG A 564 8.97 1.31 4.50
N LYS A 565 9.04 0.73 3.30
CA LYS A 565 7.84 0.53 2.47
C LYS A 565 6.86 -0.40 3.16
N LEU A 566 7.34 -1.51 3.71
CA LEU A 566 6.55 -2.49 4.42
C LEU A 566 5.86 -1.91 5.66
N GLU A 567 6.58 -1.12 6.47
CA GLU A 567 6.00 -0.45 7.64
C GLU A 567 4.89 0.56 7.26
N LEU A 568 5.01 1.20 6.10
CA LEU A 568 4.00 2.12 5.57
C LEU A 568 2.75 1.42 5.02
N LEU A 569 2.80 0.11 4.78
CA LEU A 569 1.65 -0.69 4.32
C LEU A 569 0.73 -1.14 5.47
N GLN A 570 1.12 -0.98 6.74
CA GLN A 570 0.28 -1.43 7.86
C GLN A 570 -1.05 -0.66 7.88
N GLU A 571 -2.15 -1.40 7.94
CA GLU A 571 -3.50 -0.84 7.93
C GLU A 571 -3.95 -0.44 9.34
N GLU A 572 -5.08 0.26 9.43
CA GLU A 572 -5.64 0.79 10.68
C GLU A 572 -5.95 -0.31 11.71
N ASP A 573 -6.45 -1.46 11.25
CA ASP A 573 -6.78 -2.60 12.10
C ASP A 573 -5.55 -3.30 12.70
N GLY A 574 -4.34 -2.93 12.25
CA GLY A 574 -3.05 -3.47 12.66
C GLY A 574 -2.50 -4.55 11.73
N GLY A 575 -3.29 -5.05 10.78
CA GLY A 575 -2.86 -6.02 9.78
C GLY A 575 -2.12 -5.38 8.61
N TRP A 576 -1.66 -6.22 7.69
CA TRP A 576 -1.15 -5.80 6.39
C TRP A 576 -2.14 -6.18 5.28
N PRO A 577 -2.15 -5.43 4.17
CA PRO A 577 -3.00 -5.72 3.03
C PRO A 577 -2.67 -7.10 2.44
N ILE A 578 -3.60 -7.63 1.65
CA ILE A 578 -3.41 -8.93 0.99
C ILE A 578 -2.14 -8.92 0.14
N GLY A 579 -1.29 -9.93 0.33
CA GLY A 579 -0.18 -10.23 -0.57
C GLY A 579 -0.44 -11.53 -1.32
N TRP A 580 -0.05 -11.57 -2.59
CA TRP A 580 -0.39 -12.64 -3.53
C TRP A 580 0.70 -13.71 -3.53
N LEU A 581 0.55 -14.69 -2.64
CA LEU A 581 1.55 -15.72 -2.40
C LEU A 581 1.77 -16.64 -3.61
N CYS A 582 0.69 -17.13 -4.23
CA CYS A 582 0.75 -18.09 -5.32
C CYS A 582 -0.40 -17.88 -6.32
N GLN A 583 -0.44 -18.70 -7.36
CA GLN A 583 -1.47 -18.66 -8.39
C GLN A 583 -1.80 -20.06 -8.93
N THR A 584 -3.01 -20.22 -9.46
CA THR A 584 -3.37 -21.44 -10.18
C THR A 584 -2.65 -21.50 -11.53
N GLY A 585 -2.23 -22.69 -11.94
CA GLY A 585 -1.39 -22.82 -13.14
C GLY A 585 -2.03 -22.34 -14.45
N LYS A 586 -3.19 -22.88 -14.82
CA LYS A 586 -3.73 -22.70 -16.19
C LYS A 586 -4.24 -21.29 -16.48
N ILE A 587 -4.86 -20.65 -15.49
CA ILE A 587 -5.51 -19.34 -15.64
C ILE A 587 -4.80 -18.23 -14.86
N SER A 588 -3.70 -18.55 -14.16
CA SER A 588 -2.96 -17.59 -13.32
C SER A 588 -3.85 -16.84 -12.32
N LEU A 589 -4.86 -17.53 -11.77
CA LEU A 589 -5.72 -16.95 -10.75
C LEU A 589 -4.90 -16.80 -9.47
N LYS A 590 -4.65 -15.55 -9.06
CA LYS A 590 -3.89 -15.25 -7.85
C LYS A 590 -4.62 -15.73 -6.60
N ILE A 591 -3.85 -16.19 -5.62
CA ILE A 591 -4.31 -16.60 -4.31
C ILE A 591 -3.42 -15.89 -3.29
N GLY A 592 -4.04 -15.07 -2.45
CA GLY A 592 -3.34 -14.23 -1.47
C GLY A 592 -3.91 -14.36 -0.08
N SER A 593 -3.16 -13.93 0.94
CA SER A 593 -3.62 -13.98 2.33
C SER A 593 -3.14 -12.76 3.12
N ARG A 594 -4.07 -12.06 3.78
CA ARG A 594 -3.74 -11.04 4.80
C ARG A 594 -3.04 -11.67 6.01
N GLY A 595 -3.37 -12.91 6.37
CA GLY A 595 -2.72 -13.62 7.46
C GLY A 595 -1.24 -13.84 7.21
N VAL A 596 -0.91 -14.44 6.06
CA VAL A 596 0.50 -14.65 5.67
C VAL A 596 1.25 -13.33 5.53
N ALA A 597 0.64 -12.33 4.88
CA ALA A 597 1.22 -10.99 4.76
C ALA A 597 1.55 -10.37 6.12
N THR A 598 0.59 -10.39 7.06
CA THR A 598 0.75 -9.83 8.41
C THR A 598 1.82 -10.56 9.20
N ALA A 599 1.83 -11.90 9.20
CA ALA A 599 2.81 -12.67 9.93
C ALA A 599 4.24 -12.50 9.39
N LEU A 600 4.41 -12.46 8.06
CA LEU A 600 5.70 -12.16 7.44
C LEU A 600 6.14 -10.73 7.75
N ALA A 601 5.23 -9.76 7.72
CA ALA A 601 5.57 -8.37 8.01
C ALA A 601 6.04 -8.17 9.46
N VAL A 602 5.31 -8.74 10.42
CA VAL A 602 5.69 -8.78 11.84
C VAL A 602 7.08 -9.39 12.00
N LYS A 603 7.32 -10.57 11.41
CA LYS A 603 8.63 -11.24 11.45
C LYS A 603 9.74 -10.38 10.85
N ALA A 604 9.50 -9.76 9.69
CA ALA A 604 10.48 -8.92 9.01
C ALA A 604 10.90 -7.72 9.88
N ILE A 605 9.93 -7.04 10.48
CA ILE A 605 10.17 -5.87 11.34
C ILE A 605 10.91 -6.29 12.62
N GLU A 606 10.48 -7.37 13.28
CA GLU A 606 11.16 -7.90 14.47
C GLU A 606 12.61 -8.30 14.20
N MET A 607 12.85 -8.98 13.07
CA MET A 607 14.19 -9.38 12.66
C MET A 607 15.09 -8.16 12.41
N ALA A 608 14.55 -7.10 11.80
CA ALA A 608 15.28 -5.86 11.58
C ALA A 608 15.60 -5.14 12.90
N GLN A 609 14.64 -5.10 13.83
CA GLN A 609 14.81 -4.48 15.15
C GLN A 609 15.87 -5.20 15.99
N LYS A 610 15.95 -6.53 15.95
CA LYS A 610 16.97 -7.32 16.68
C LYS A 610 18.40 -7.10 16.18
N ARG A 611 18.57 -6.56 14.97
CA ARG A 611 19.87 -6.31 14.34
C ARG A 611 20.27 -4.82 14.30
N ALA A 612 19.36 -3.94 14.70
CA ALA A 612 19.57 -2.48 14.78
C ALA A 612 20.20 -2.12 16.13
#